data_AF-A0A645IMF3-F1
#
_entry.id   AF-A0A645IMF3-F1
#
_cell.length_a   1.000
_cell.length_b   1.000
_cell.length_c   1.000
_cell.angle_alpha   90.00
_cell.angle_beta   90.00
_cell.angle_gamma   90.00
#
_symmetry.space_group_name_H-M   'P 1'
#
loop_
_entity.id
_entity.type
_entity.pdbx_description
1 polymer ?
#
loop_
_entity_poly.entity_id
_entity_poly.type
_entity_poly.pdbx_seq_one_letter_code
_entity_poly.pdbx_strand_id
1 'polypeptide(L)' 'MLGYAGVYSSFLLHTYRAAEKFNLNPRDILVELGKRRMVGGQEDMIVDVAYQLSLKK' A
#
# COMPACT_ATOMS: atom_id res chain seq x y z
N MET A 1 16.53 14.67 9.76
CA MET A 1 15.42 14.14 8.96
C MET A 1 15.84 12.83 8.29
N LEU A 2 15.65 11.70 8.98
CA LEU A 2 15.87 10.34 8.42
C LEU A 2 14.54 9.68 7.98
N GLY A 3 13.40 10.33 8.25
CA GLY A 3 12.07 9.72 8.15
C GLY A 3 11.48 9.64 6.74
N TYR A 4 11.84 10.51 5.80
CA TYR A 4 11.13 10.58 4.52
C TYR A 4 11.46 9.41 3.56
N ALA A 5 12.73 8.98 3.53
CA ALA A 5 13.17 7.89 2.67
C ALA A 5 12.84 6.50 3.24
N GLY A 6 12.98 6.30 4.56
CA GLY A 6 12.72 5.01 5.21
C GLY A 6 11.24 4.65 5.24
N VAL A 7 10.37 5.63 5.51
CA VAL A 7 8.91 5.44 5.56
C VAL A 7 8.32 5.20 4.17
N TYR A 8 8.76 5.94 3.14
CA TYR A 8 8.30 5.67 1.77
C TYR A 8 8.83 4.32 1.25
N SER A 9 10.05 3.95 1.62
CA SER A 9 10.65 2.67 1.23
C SER A 9 9.92 1.48 1.87
N SER A 10 9.51 1.56 3.14
CA SER A 10 8.68 0.52 3.77
C SER A 10 7.33 0.41 3.07
N PHE A 11 6.62 1.53 2.90
CA PHE A 11 5.30 1.56 2.26
C PHE A 11 5.30 0.94 0.86
N LEU A 12 6.30 1.28 0.03
CA LEU A 12 6.45 0.72 -1.30
C LEU A 12 6.64 -0.80 -1.24
N LEU A 13 7.55 -1.29 -0.41
CA LEU A 13 7.82 -2.74 -0.27
C LEU A 13 6.56 -3.51 0.15
N HIS A 14 5.83 -3.00 1.14
CA HIS A 14 4.57 -3.62 1.59
C HIS A 14 3.50 -3.59 0.49
N THR A 15 3.44 -2.51 -0.29
CA THR A 15 2.49 -2.40 -1.41
C THR A 15 2.79 -3.41 -2.52
N TYR A 16 4.05 -3.59 -2.91
CA TYR A 16 4.42 -4.60 -3.90
C TYR A 16 4.09 -6.03 -3.43
N ARG A 17 4.41 -6.36 -2.18
CA ARG A 17 4.07 -7.68 -1.61
C ARG A 17 2.56 -7.94 -1.58
N ALA A 18 1.77 -6.93 -1.23
CA ALA A 18 0.30 -7.04 -1.24
C ALA A 18 -0.24 -7.18 -2.67
N ALA A 19 0.31 -6.42 -3.63
CA ALA A 19 -0.05 -6.52 -5.04
C ALA A 19 0.20 -7.91 -5.61
N GLU A 20 1.36 -8.51 -5.32
CA GLU A 20 1.67 -9.89 -5.70
C GLU A 20 0.70 -10.89 -5.07
N LYS A 21 0.43 -10.75 -3.76
CA LYS A 21 -0.48 -11.65 -3.03
C LYS A 21 -1.90 -11.66 -3.59
N PHE A 22 -2.41 -10.50 -4.02
CA PHE A 22 -3.80 -10.35 -4.49
C PHE A 22 -3.92 -10.25 -6.01
N ASN A 23 -2.83 -10.45 -6.76
CA ASN A 23 -2.78 -10.32 -8.22
C ASN A 23 -3.38 -8.98 -8.71
N LEU A 24 -2.89 -7.89 -8.12
CA LEU A 24 -3.30 -6.51 -8.40
C LEU A 24 -2.13 -5.70 -8.96
N ASN A 25 -2.44 -4.57 -9.59
CA ASN A 25 -1.41 -3.59 -9.93
C ASN A 25 -1.02 -2.80 -8.66
N PRO A 26 0.27 -2.75 -8.27
CA PRO A 26 0.72 -1.95 -7.13
C PRO A 26 0.31 -0.48 -7.21
N ARG A 27 0.20 0.08 -8.43
CA ARG A 27 -0.25 1.47 -8.65
C ARG A 27 -1.66 1.69 -8.13
N ASP A 28 -2.57 0.74 -8.30
CA ASP A 28 -3.97 0.88 -7.88
C ASP A 28 -4.07 0.94 -6.36
N ILE A 29 -3.26 0.12 -5.68
CA ILE A 29 -3.14 0.13 -4.22
C ILE A 29 -2.57 1.48 -3.76
N LEU A 30 -1.48 1.98 -4.34
CA LEU A 30 -0.89 3.28 -3.99
C LEU A 30 -1.85 4.45 -4.18
N VAL A 31 -2.63 4.44 -5.27
CA VAL A 31 -3.65 5.48 -5.53
C VAL A 31 -4.74 5.44 -4.45
N GLU A 32 -5.22 4.25 -4.08
CA GLU A 32 -6.24 4.10 -3.05
C GLU A 32 -5.72 4.49 -1.65
N LEU A 33 -4.48 4.14 -1.32
CA LEU A 33 -3.82 4.60 -0.09
C LEU A 33 -3.72 6.14 -0.04
N GLY A 34 -3.37 6.76 -1.16
CA GLY A 34 -3.34 8.22 -1.29
C GLY A 34 -4.71 8.87 -1.09
N LYS A 35 -5.77 8.29 -1.67
CA LYS A 35 -7.16 8.75 -1.46
C LYS A 35 -7.57 8.67 0.02
N ARG A 36 -7.10 7.65 0.74
CA ARG A 36 -7.36 7.45 2.18
C ARG A 36 -6.46 8.29 3.09
N ARG A 37 -5.53 9.09 2.52
CA ARG A 37 -4.57 9.93 3.26
C ARG A 37 -3.77 9.16 4.30
N MET A 38 -3.37 7.94 3.95
CA MET A 38 -2.56 7.10 4.84
C MET A 38 -1.18 7.72 5.08
N VAL A 39 -0.70 7.64 6.31
CA VAL A 39 0.62 8.12 6.72
C VAL A 39 1.54 6.96 7.08
N GLY A 40 2.84 7.23 7.15
CA GLY A 40 3.83 6.25 7.62
C GLY A 40 3.50 5.67 8.99
N GLY A 41 3.79 4.38 9.18
CA GLY A 41 3.39 3.65 10.40
C GLY A 41 2.02 2.99 10.30
N GLN A 42 1.32 3.10 9.17
CA GLN A 42 0.04 2.42 8.91
C GLN A 42 0.17 1.33 7.83
N GLU A 43 1.33 0.70 7.72
CA GLU A 43 1.65 -0.30 6.70
C GLU A 43 0.70 -1.50 6.71
N ASP A 44 0.14 -1.87 7.87
CA ASP A 44 -0.79 -3.00 8.01
C ASP A 44 -2.04 -2.84 7.14
N MET A 45 -2.50 -1.60 6.97
CA MET A 45 -3.71 -1.27 6.21
C MET A 45 -3.53 -1.47 4.70
N ILE A 46 -2.29 -1.58 4.22
CA ILE A 46 -1.99 -1.83 2.80
C ILE A 46 -2.56 -3.17 2.37
N VAL A 47 -2.47 -4.19 3.24
CA VAL A 47 -3.01 -5.53 2.99
C VAL A 47 -4.54 -5.48 2.92
N ASP A 48 -5.18 -4.72 3.81
CA ASP A 48 -6.63 -4.55 3.81
C ASP A 48 -7.12 -3.83 2.56
N VAL A 49 -6.43 -2.77 2.15
CA VAL A 49 -6.75 -2.05 0.90
C VAL A 49 -6.62 -2.97 -0.30
N ALA A 50 -5.54 -3.76 -0.38
CA ALA A 50 -5.34 -4.72 -1.45
C ALA A 50 -6.43 -5.80 -1.46
N TYR A 51 -6.80 -6.34 -0.30
CA TYR A 51 -7.92 -7.27 -0.18
C TYR A 51 -9.23 -6.66 -0.69
N GLN A 52 -9.56 -5.44 -0.26
CA GLN A 52 -10.77 -4.74 -0.71
C GLN A 52 -10.78 -4.48 -2.22
N LEU A 53 -9.65 -4.12 -2.81
CA LEU A 53 -9.53 -3.95 -4.27
C LEU A 53 -9.69 -5.28 -5.01
N SER A 54 -9.18 -6.38 -4.44
CA SER A 54 -9.34 -7.72 -5.03
C SER A 54 -10.78 -8.21 -5.08
N LEU A 55 -11.61 -7.80 -4.12
CA LEU A 55 -13.05 -8.12 -4.08
C LEU A 55 -13.90 -7.29 -5.04
N LYS A 56 -13.39 -6.14 -5.48
CA LYS A 56 -14.09 -5.22 -6.39
C LYS A 56 -13.82 -5.51 -7.88
N LYS A 57 -13.07 -6.57 -8.16
CA LYS A 57 -12.64 -6.96 -9.51
C LYS A 57 -13.76 -7.70 -10.25
#